data_AF-A2RJ57-F1
#
_entry.id   AF-A2RJ57-F1
#
_cell.length_a   1.000
_cell.length_b   1.000
_cell.length_c   1.000
_cell.angle_alpha   90.00
_cell.angle_beta   90.00
_cell.angle_gamma   90.00
#
_symmetry.space_group_name_H-M   'P 1'
#
loop_
_entity.id
_entity.type
_entity.pdbx_description
1 polymer ?
#
loop_
_entity_poly.entity_id
_entity_poly.type
_entity_poly.pdbx_seq_one_letter_code
_entity_poly.pdbx_strand_id
1 'polypeptide(L)'
;MFKSKKNDEKKVEILNSIDKLLHQDVELTIDEKEILLKYKERIQNSKNIEFELIHLRNALLPFVISSKLSEPTLNFYKKIRADRKIRWGEGSSLITGISEFPIKKDK
;
A
#
# COMPACT_ATOMS: atom_id res chain seq x y z
N MET A 1 15.03 -18.12 -9.63
CA MET A 1 15.54 -17.41 -8.43
C MET A 1 15.42 -15.88 -8.45
N PHE A 2 15.18 -15.20 -9.57
CA PHE A 2 15.24 -13.72 -9.63
C PHE A 2 14.01 -12.94 -9.12
N LYS A 3 12.84 -13.60 -8.96
CA LYS A 3 11.59 -12.91 -8.55
C LYS A 3 11.53 -12.60 -7.04
N SER A 4 12.08 -13.45 -6.16
CA SER A 4 12.01 -13.20 -4.72
C SER A 4 12.91 -12.03 -4.29
N LYS A 5 14.13 -11.96 -4.84
CA LYS A 5 15.10 -10.91 -4.50
C LYS A 5 14.57 -9.50 -4.76
N LYS A 6 13.89 -9.28 -5.90
CA LYS A 6 13.23 -8.00 -6.21
C LYS A 6 12.05 -7.67 -5.29
N ASN A 7 11.39 -8.69 -4.74
CA ASN A 7 10.26 -8.50 -3.83
C ASN A 7 10.75 -8.09 -2.43
N ASP A 8 11.84 -8.70 -1.97
CA ASP A 8 12.47 -8.39 -0.68
C ASP A 8 13.08 -6.98 -0.68
N GLU A 9 13.74 -6.58 -1.77
CA GLU A 9 14.26 -5.20 -1.94
C GLU A 9 13.13 -4.16 -1.89
N LYS A 10 12.02 -4.42 -2.60
CA LYS A 10 10.84 -3.55 -2.58
C LYS A 10 10.19 -3.50 -1.20
N LYS A 11 10.16 -4.62 -0.46
CA LYS A 11 9.69 -4.67 0.92
C LYS A 11 10.45 -3.68 1.80
N VAL A 12 11.77 -3.75 1.75
CA VAL A 12 12.67 -2.91 2.53
C VAL A 12 12.49 -1.44 2.16
N GLU A 13 12.39 -1.12 0.87
CA GLU A 13 12.17 0.26 0.41
C GLU A 13 10.86 0.85 0.96
N ILE A 14 9.77 0.08 0.90
CA ILE A 14 8.45 0.50 1.40
C ILE A 14 8.47 0.67 2.91
N LEU A 15 9.03 -0.29 3.65
CA LEU A 15 9.12 -0.21 5.11
C LEU A 15 9.95 0.99 5.56
N ASN A 16 11.09 1.24 4.91
CA ASN A 16 11.90 2.42 5.17
C ASN A 16 11.15 3.72 4.86
N SER A 17 10.32 3.73 3.81
CA SER A 17 9.50 4.90 3.47
C SER A 17 8.44 5.17 4.54
N ILE A 18 7.77 4.12 5.05
CA ILE A 18 6.81 4.23 6.14
C ILE A 18 7.50 4.72 7.43
N ASP A 19 8.68 4.18 7.74
CA ASP A 19 9.43 4.60 8.92
C ASP A 19 9.84 6.07 8.84
N LYS A 20 10.29 6.55 7.68
CA LYS A 20 10.57 7.98 7.49
C LYS A 20 9.33 8.85 7.71
N LEU A 21 8.16 8.41 7.24
CA LEU A 21 6.91 9.16 7.47
C LEU A 21 6.53 9.22 8.95
N LEU A 22 6.80 8.16 9.71
CA LEU A 22 6.46 8.09 11.14
C LEU A 22 7.40 8.92 12.04
N HIS A 23 8.64 9.16 11.61
CA HIS A 23 9.67 9.84 12.40
C HIS A 23 10.07 11.23 11.86
N GLN A 24 9.39 11.74 10.85
CA GLN A 24 9.62 13.10 10.33
C GLN A 24 9.05 14.17 11.26
N ASP A 25 9.53 15.41 11.10
CA ASP A 25 9.07 16.57 11.88
C ASP A 25 7.65 17.06 11.51
N VAL A 26 7.05 16.51 10.44
CA VAL A 26 5.68 16.83 10.04
C VAL A 26 4.69 16.10 10.94
N GLU A 27 3.79 16.86 11.55
CA GLU A 27 2.73 16.29 12.39
C GLU A 27 1.72 15.51 11.54
N LEU A 28 1.75 14.18 11.69
CA LEU A 28 0.73 13.29 11.15
C LEU A 28 -0.50 13.27 12.07
N THR A 29 -1.68 13.19 11.47
CA THR A 29 -2.92 12.95 12.21
C THR A 29 -2.89 11.57 12.90
N ILE A 30 -3.73 11.39 13.93
CA ILE A 30 -3.85 10.11 14.64
C ILE A 30 -4.22 8.99 13.65
N ASP A 31 -5.21 9.24 12.77
CA ASP A 31 -5.66 8.29 11.77
C ASP A 31 -4.54 7.87 10.80
N GLU A 32 -3.72 8.84 10.32
CA GLU A 32 -2.57 8.54 9.46
C GLU A 32 -1.55 7.65 10.16
N LYS A 33 -1.21 7.99 11.41
CA LYS A 33 -0.24 7.22 12.21
C LYS A 33 -0.74 5.79 12.41
N GLU A 34 -2.00 5.61 12.77
CA GLU A 34 -2.60 4.29 12.96
C GLU A 34 -2.58 3.45 11.68
N ILE A 35 -2.95 4.05 10.54
CA ILE A 35 -2.90 3.36 9.24
C ILE A 35 -1.46 2.97 8.90
N LEU A 36 -0.51 3.89 9.01
CA LEU A 36 0.90 3.63 8.68
C LEU A 36 1.50 2.54 9.57
N LEU A 37 1.26 2.59 10.89
CA LEU A 37 1.73 1.56 11.83
C LEU A 37 1.12 0.19 11.52
N LYS A 38 -0.20 0.13 11.33
CA LYS A 38 -0.91 -1.12 10.99
C LYS A 38 -0.36 -1.75 9.72
N TYR A 39 -0.14 -0.97 8.68
CA TYR A 39 0.36 -1.51 7.41
C TYR A 39 1.87 -1.77 7.42
N LYS A 40 2.66 -1.06 8.23
CA LYS A 40 4.06 -1.43 8.49
C LYS A 40 4.17 -2.86 9.00
N GLU A 41 3.40 -3.20 10.04
CA GLU A 41 3.38 -4.55 10.62
C GLU A 41 2.89 -5.60 9.61
N ARG A 42 1.79 -5.32 8.90
CA ARG A 42 1.26 -6.23 7.87
C ARG A 42 2.28 -6.51 6.77
N ILE A 43 2.96 -5.47 6.27
CA ILE A 43 3.98 -5.62 5.22
C ILE A 43 5.18 -6.41 5.74
N GLN A 44 5.63 -6.16 6.98
CA GLN A 44 6.70 -6.93 7.63
C GLN A 44 6.39 -8.43 7.69
N ASN A 45 5.15 -8.81 7.99
CA ASN A 45 4.76 -10.21 8.15
C ASN A 45 4.28 -10.88 6.85
N SER A 46 3.95 -10.09 5.82
CA SER A 46 3.38 -10.64 4.58
C SER A 46 4.44 -11.18 3.62
N LYS A 47 4.06 -12.26 2.91
CA LYS A 47 4.76 -12.80 1.74
C LYS A 47 4.31 -12.14 0.43
N ASN A 48 3.16 -11.46 0.43
CA ASN A 48 2.57 -10.79 -0.73
C ASN A 48 2.44 -9.29 -0.50
N ILE A 49 3.53 -8.57 -0.76
CA ILE A 49 3.63 -7.12 -0.51
C ILE A 49 2.71 -6.33 -1.43
N GLU A 50 2.52 -6.79 -2.69
CA GLU A 50 1.64 -6.10 -3.65
C GLU A 50 0.20 -6.06 -3.14
N PHE A 51 -0.28 -7.16 -2.55
CA PHE A 51 -1.58 -7.20 -1.90
C PHE A 51 -1.69 -6.22 -0.72
N GLU A 52 -0.71 -6.21 0.18
CA GLU A 52 -0.70 -5.28 1.31
C GLU A 52 -0.66 -3.81 0.88
N LEU A 53 0.08 -3.50 -0.18
CA LEU A 53 0.14 -2.14 -0.73
C LEU A 53 -1.19 -1.69 -1.37
N ILE A 54 -1.94 -2.59 -2.00
CA ILE A 54 -3.30 -2.30 -2.48
C ILE A 54 -4.20 -1.94 -1.30
N HIS A 55 -4.13 -2.71 -0.21
CA HIS A 55 -4.92 -2.46 0.98
C HIS A 55 -4.54 -1.15 1.68
N LEU A 56 -3.24 -0.84 1.79
CA LEU A 56 -2.75 0.44 2.30
C LEU A 56 -3.26 1.62 1.47
N ARG A 57 -3.13 1.52 0.14
CA ARG A 57 -3.67 2.54 -0.78
C ARG A 57 -5.18 2.75 -0.57
N ASN A 58 -5.94 1.67 -0.44
CA ASN A 58 -7.39 1.75 -0.26
C ASN A 58 -7.76 2.33 1.13
N ALA A 59 -6.96 2.07 2.16
CA ALA A 59 -7.16 2.66 3.49
C ALA A 59 -6.87 4.18 3.50
N LEU A 60 -5.88 4.63 2.72
CA LEU A 60 -5.55 6.06 2.60
C LEU A 60 -6.50 6.82 1.67
N LEU A 61 -7.19 6.12 0.74
CA LEU A 61 -8.02 6.75 -0.29
C LEU A 61 -9.11 7.72 0.26
N PRO A 62 -9.88 7.39 1.32
CA PRO A 62 -10.85 8.32 1.89
C PRO A 62 -10.22 9.63 2.38
N PHE A 63 -9.00 9.57 2.90
CA PHE A 63 -8.26 10.75 3.38
C PHE A 63 -7.70 11.56 2.22
N VAL A 64 -7.35 10.93 1.10
CA VAL A 64 -7.02 11.63 -0.16
C VAL A 64 -8.22 12.42 -0.67
N ILE A 65 -9.39 11.77 -0.74
CA ILE A 65 -10.61 12.38 -1.30
C ILE A 65 -11.08 13.56 -0.43
N SER A 66 -10.93 13.43 0.89
CA SER A 66 -11.29 14.50 1.83
C SER A 66 -10.19 15.54 2.06
N SER A 67 -9.06 15.45 1.35
CA SER A 67 -7.90 16.34 1.53
C SER A 67 -7.39 16.43 2.98
N LYS A 68 -7.50 15.32 3.72
CA LYS A 68 -7.08 15.20 5.13
C LYS A 68 -5.71 14.53 5.32
N LEU A 69 -5.03 14.17 4.23
CA LEU A 69 -3.67 13.65 4.29
C LEU A 69 -2.66 14.78 4.38
N SER A 70 -1.68 14.59 5.26
CA SER A 70 -0.42 15.31 5.22
C SER A 70 0.25 15.18 3.86
N GLU A 71 0.94 16.23 3.43
CA GLU A 71 1.63 16.26 2.13
C GLU A 71 2.65 15.12 1.95
N PRO A 72 3.49 14.76 2.95
CA PRO A 72 4.39 13.63 2.84
C PRO A 72 3.66 12.29 2.61
N THR A 73 2.56 12.06 3.33
CA THR A 73 1.78 10.83 3.21
C THR A 73 1.03 10.77 1.88
N LEU A 74 0.56 11.92 1.38
CA LEU A 74 -0.02 12.04 0.04
C LEU A 74 1.02 11.73 -1.06
N ASN A 75 2.26 12.22 -0.92
CA ASN A 75 3.33 11.94 -1.87
C ASN A 75 3.71 10.44 -1.86
N PHE A 76 3.74 9.83 -0.69
CA PHE A 76 3.92 8.39 -0.56
C PHE A 76 2.78 7.59 -1.19
N TYR A 77 1.52 7.98 -0.95
CA TYR A 77 0.35 7.41 -1.60
C TYR A 77 0.46 7.48 -3.14
N LYS A 78 0.86 8.63 -3.70
CA LYS A 78 1.07 8.81 -5.14
C LYS A 78 2.17 7.88 -5.66
N LYS A 79 3.27 7.71 -4.93
CA LYS A 79 4.37 6.78 -5.28
C LYS A 79 3.88 5.34 -5.36
N ILE A 80 3.12 4.87 -4.36
CA ILE A 80 2.51 3.53 -4.37
C ILE A 80 1.53 3.39 -5.54
N ARG A 81 0.67 4.39 -5.78
CA ARG A 81 -0.32 4.37 -6.86
C ARG A 81 0.32 4.36 -8.26
N ALA A 82 1.46 5.02 -8.43
CA ALA A 82 2.18 5.08 -9.69
C ALA A 82 2.83 3.73 -10.07
N ASP A 83 3.03 2.84 -9.10
CA ASP A 83 3.56 1.50 -9.35
C ASP A 83 2.55 0.69 -10.18
N ARG A 84 2.93 0.39 -11.43
CA ARG A 84 2.08 -0.28 -12.43
C ARG A 84 1.62 -1.68 -11.99
N LYS A 85 2.30 -2.32 -11.03
CA LYS A 85 1.89 -3.62 -10.48
C LYS A 85 0.79 -3.52 -9.42
N ILE A 86 0.57 -2.31 -8.92
CA ILE A 86 -0.48 -1.95 -7.95
C ILE A 86 -1.68 -1.34 -8.70
N ARG A 87 -1.74 -1.56 -10.02
CA ARG A 87 -2.93 -1.33 -10.84
C ARG A 87 -3.75 -2.61 -10.82
N TRP A 88 -4.83 -2.59 -10.05
CA TRP A 88 -6.03 -3.30 -10.50
C TRP A 88 -6.32 -2.78 -11.92
N GLY A 89 -6.49 -3.71 -12.86
CA GLY A 89 -6.53 -3.44 -14.29
C GLY A 89 -7.41 -2.24 -14.65
N GLU A 90 -6.99 -1.54 -15.71
CA GLU A 90 -7.79 -0.52 -16.38
C GLU A 90 -9.19 -1.08 -16.66
N GLY A 91 -10.16 -0.81 -15.79
CA GLY A 91 -11.57 -1.16 -15.99
C GLY A 91 -12.33 -1.93 -14.89
N SER A 92 -11.72 -2.53 -13.85
CA SER A 92 -12.48 -3.49 -13.00
C SER A 92 -12.82 -3.08 -11.56
N SER A 93 -12.43 -1.91 -11.04
CA SER A 93 -12.67 -1.59 -9.61
C SER A 93 -13.79 -0.58 -9.33
N LEU A 94 -14.70 -0.34 -10.27
CA LEU A 94 -15.83 0.56 -9.99
C LEU A 94 -17.06 -0.12 -9.37
N ILE A 95 -17.17 -1.45 -9.28
CA ILE A 95 -18.49 -2.06 -9.05
C ILE A 95 -18.60 -3.03 -7.86
N THR A 96 -17.59 -3.78 -7.43
CA THR A 96 -17.88 -4.86 -6.47
C THR A 96 -16.83 -5.02 -5.37
N GLY A 97 -17.24 -4.70 -4.15
CA GLY A 97 -16.58 -5.15 -2.92
C GLY A 97 -16.71 -6.66 -2.74
N ILE A 98 -16.03 -7.44 -3.57
CA ILE A 98 -15.88 -8.88 -3.37
C ILE A 98 -14.47 -9.31 -3.75
N SER A 99 -13.80 -9.82 -2.71
CA SER A 99 -12.57 -10.58 -2.73
C SER A 99 -12.85 -11.97 -3.30
N GLU A 100 -12.17 -12.37 -4.38
CA GLU A 100 -11.71 -13.75 -4.57
C GLU A 100 -10.80 -13.84 -5.81
N PHE A 101 -9.57 -14.32 -5.59
CA PHE A 101 -8.67 -14.70 -6.66
C PHE A 101 -9.21 -15.94 -7.36
N PRO A 102 -9.25 -16.00 -8.70
CA PRO A 102 -9.62 -17.23 -9.39
C PRO A 102 -8.53 -18.28 -9.13
N ILE A 103 -8.87 -19.31 -8.36
CA ILE A 103 -8.08 -20.53 -8.26
C ILE A 103 -8.13 -21.19 -9.64
N LYS A 104 -7.00 -21.24 -10.35
CA LYS A 104 -6.88 -22.05 -11.55
C LYS A 104 -7.06 -23.51 -11.15
N LYS A 105 -8.16 -24.13 -11.59
CA LYS A 105 -8.26 -25.58 -11.66
C LYS A 105 -7.48 -26.01 -12.90
N ASP A 106 -6.28 -26.53 -12.70
CA ASP A 106 -5.61 -27.33 -13.72
C ASP A 106 -6.48 -28.55 -14.02
N LYS A 107 -6.68 -28.83 -15.31
CA LYS A 107 -7.36 -30.01 -15.83
C LYS A 107 -6.42 -30.71 -16.77
#